data_AF-A0A6J1LQJ7-F1
#
_entry.id   AF-A0A6J1LQJ7-F1
#
_cell.length_a   1.000
_cell.length_b   1.000
_cell.length_c   1.000
_cell.angle_alpha   90.00
_cell.angle_beta   90.00
_cell.angle_gamma   90.00
#
_symmetry.space_group_name_H-M   'P 1'
#
loop_
_entity.id
_entity.type
_entity.pdbx_description
1 polymer ?
#
loop_
_entity_poly.entity_id
_entity_poly.type
_entity_poly.pdbx_seq_one_letter_code
_entity_poly.pdbx_strand_id
1 'polypeptide(L)'
;MQHSIIFAVTLLALVALSNCILVKPTSVEAQLQSCSAPQTIRDLSNLRLLLVWYSADRPRNPVEYLRNILTDDLALLQLAFAINRVRVMPNQMIFDMSSSMSTHLVYRTYCKLFHKISEFRALGYNDPALPYEIRKTDLSFYD
;
A
#
# COMPACT_ATOMS: atom_id res chain seq x y z
N MET A 1 9.83 -45.60 47.94
CA MET A 1 8.37 -45.44 47.71
C MET A 1 8.24 -44.27 46.73
N GLN A 2 7.88 -44.56 45.47
CA GLN A 2 6.57 -44.23 44.86
C GLN A 2 6.41 -42.71 44.61
N HIS A 3 6.09 -42.15 43.44
CA HIS A 3 5.73 -42.60 42.09
C HIS A 3 5.93 -41.40 41.13
N SER A 4 6.21 -41.68 39.86
CA SER A 4 6.17 -40.75 38.72
C SER A 4 4.75 -40.35 38.32
N ILE A 5 4.54 -39.09 37.91
CA ILE A 5 3.50 -38.60 36.96
C ILE A 5 4.12 -37.33 36.30
N ILE A 6 4.62 -37.29 35.05
CA ILE A 6 4.04 -37.40 33.69
C ILE A 6 3.11 -36.22 33.30
N PHE A 7 3.64 -35.37 32.41
CA PHE A 7 3.03 -34.64 31.28
C PHE A 7 1.92 -33.58 31.50
N ALA A 8 2.17 -32.38 30.95
CA ALA A 8 1.33 -31.63 29.98
C ALA A 8 1.72 -30.13 30.07
N VAL A 9 2.52 -29.62 29.14
CA VAL A 9 2.02 -28.90 27.95
C VAL A 9 0.80 -28.04 28.27
N THR A 10 1.04 -26.78 28.65
CA THR A 10 0.12 -25.67 28.34
C THR A 10 0.88 -24.35 28.38
N LEU A 11 1.72 -24.18 27.35
CA LEU A 11 2.20 -22.89 26.89
C LEU A 11 1.13 -22.34 25.92
N LEU A 12 0.03 -21.78 26.43
CA LEU A 12 -1.01 -21.16 25.59
C LEU A 12 -1.98 -20.34 26.45
N ALA A 13 -1.75 -19.03 26.51
CA ALA A 13 -2.79 -17.99 26.52
C ALA A 13 -2.16 -16.59 26.54
N LEU A 14 -1.27 -16.32 25.59
CA LEU A 14 -0.90 -14.95 25.20
C LEU A 14 -1.39 -14.71 23.77
N VAL A 15 -2.70 -14.89 23.57
CA VAL A 15 -3.40 -14.61 22.31
C VAL A 15 -4.71 -13.90 22.65
N ALA A 16 -4.62 -12.63 23.05
CA ALA A 16 -5.79 -11.74 23.13
C ALA A 16 -5.39 -10.27 23.31
N LEU A 17 -4.49 -9.75 22.48
CA LEU A 17 -4.46 -8.32 22.13
C LEU A 17 -4.32 -8.21 20.62
N SER A 18 -5.43 -8.52 19.97
CA SER A 18 -5.68 -8.35 18.56
C SER A 18 -5.87 -6.86 18.26
N ASN A 19 -5.39 -6.46 17.07
CA ASN A 19 -5.75 -5.25 16.32
C ASN A 19 -4.87 -4.01 16.51
N CYS A 20 -3.57 -4.18 16.33
CA CYS A 20 -2.77 -3.24 15.54
C CYS A 20 -1.68 -4.01 14.80
N ILE A 21 -2.08 -5.03 14.03
CA ILE A 21 -1.16 -5.58 13.03
C ILE A 21 -1.17 -4.58 11.89
N LEU A 22 -0.22 -3.66 11.96
CA LEU A 22 0.38 -3.01 10.80
C LEU A 22 0.64 -4.13 9.77
N VAL A 23 -0.24 -4.29 8.79
CA VAL A 23 -0.05 -5.29 7.74
C VAL A 23 1.15 -4.84 6.94
N LYS A 24 2.33 -5.37 7.29
CA LYS A 24 3.54 -5.41 6.47
C LYS A 24 3.13 -5.79 5.04
N PRO A 25 3.82 -5.30 4.00
CA PRO A 25 3.36 -5.50 2.64
C PRO A 25 3.23 -7.00 2.38
N THR A 26 2.00 -7.42 2.11
CA THR A 26 1.68 -8.70 1.51
C THR A 26 2.61 -8.88 0.31
N SER A 27 3.20 -10.06 0.14
CA SER A 27 4.05 -10.34 -1.02
C SER A 27 3.30 -9.95 -2.31
N VAL A 28 4.02 -9.66 -3.40
CA VAL A 28 3.42 -9.25 -4.68
C VAL A 28 2.30 -10.22 -5.07
N GLU A 29 2.52 -11.52 -4.87
CA GLU A 29 1.57 -12.60 -5.12
C GLU A 29 0.32 -12.48 -4.23
N ALA A 30 0.49 -12.29 -2.92
CA ALA A 30 -0.63 -12.14 -2.00
C ALA A 30 -1.46 -10.88 -2.30
N GLN A 31 -0.80 -9.80 -2.74
CA GLN A 31 -1.47 -8.55 -3.08
C GLN A 31 -2.23 -8.66 -4.42
N LEU A 32 -1.65 -9.32 -5.41
CA LEU A 32 -2.33 -9.65 -6.67
C LEU A 32 -3.52 -10.58 -6.43
N GLN A 33 -3.36 -11.58 -5.56
CA GLN A 33 -4.43 -12.50 -5.18
C GLN A 33 -5.60 -11.73 -4.53
N SER A 34 -5.32 -10.80 -3.62
CA SER A 34 -6.34 -9.91 -3.04
C SER A 34 -7.13 -9.15 -4.10
N CYS A 35 -6.45 -8.64 -5.13
CA CYS A 35 -7.07 -7.89 -6.23
C CYS A 35 -7.87 -8.76 -7.21
N SER A 36 -7.62 -10.06 -7.24
CA SER A 36 -8.32 -11.02 -8.12
C SER A 36 -9.54 -11.70 -7.48
N ALA A 37 -9.66 -11.64 -6.15
CA ALA A 37 -10.75 -12.28 -5.42
C ALA A 37 -12.08 -11.52 -5.62
N PRO A 38 -13.22 -12.20 -5.84
CA PRO A 38 -14.54 -11.60 -5.78
C PRO A 38 -14.79 -11.18 -4.33
N GLN A 39 -14.44 -9.93 -4.03
CA GLN A 39 -14.51 -9.46 -2.66
C GLN A 39 -15.96 -9.19 -2.28
N THR A 40 -16.43 -9.86 -1.22
CA THR A 40 -17.55 -9.39 -0.43
C THR A 40 -17.04 -8.20 0.39
N ILE A 41 -16.91 -7.06 -0.28
CA ILE A 41 -16.40 -5.81 0.28
C ILE A 41 -17.43 -5.27 1.28
N ARG A 42 -17.45 -5.81 2.50
CA ARG A 42 -18.43 -5.42 3.53
C ARG A 42 -17.99 -4.25 4.39
N ASP A 43 -16.72 -3.84 4.33
CA ASP A 43 -16.23 -2.70 5.11
C ASP A 43 -15.15 -1.91 4.35
N LEU A 44 -15.64 -1.10 3.41
CA LEU A 44 -14.84 -0.09 2.71
C LEU A 44 -15.47 1.28 2.98
N SER A 45 -15.45 1.70 4.23
CA SER A 45 -15.70 3.09 4.56
C SER A 45 -14.38 3.88 4.51
N ASN A 46 -14.43 5.09 3.96
CA ASN A 46 -13.39 6.13 4.10
C ASN A 46 -11.96 5.81 3.63
N LEU A 47 -11.74 4.91 2.66
CA LEU A 47 -10.39 4.68 2.15
C LEU A 47 -9.83 5.90 1.41
N ARG A 48 -8.51 6.03 1.51
CA ARG A 48 -7.69 6.92 0.69
C ARG A 48 -6.52 6.15 0.10
N LEU A 49 -6.01 6.66 -1.01
CA LEU A 49 -4.81 6.16 -1.67
C LEU A 49 -3.66 7.13 -1.44
N LEU A 50 -2.56 6.62 -0.89
CA LEU A 50 -1.32 7.37 -0.70
C LEU A 50 -0.19 6.71 -1.48
N LEU A 51 0.65 7.53 -2.10
CA LEU A 51 1.96 7.11 -2.60
C LEU A 51 3.03 7.75 -1.72
N VAL A 52 3.90 6.93 -1.16
CA VAL A 52 4.98 7.35 -0.27
C VAL A 52 6.29 7.12 -1.00
N TRP A 53 6.92 8.15 -1.53
CA TRP A 53 8.21 8.07 -2.20
C TRP A 53 9.34 8.28 -1.20
N TYR A 54 10.16 7.26 -0.95
CA TYR A 54 11.40 7.31 -0.16
C TYR A 54 12.57 7.74 -1.04
N SER A 55 13.08 8.95 -0.84
CA SER A 55 14.29 9.43 -1.51
C SER A 55 14.93 10.55 -0.72
N ALA A 56 16.26 10.48 -0.60
CA ALA A 56 17.07 11.59 -0.11
C ALA A 56 17.17 12.71 -1.17
N ASP A 57 17.23 12.31 -2.44
CA ASP A 57 17.28 13.23 -3.57
C ASP A 57 15.87 13.64 -3.96
N ARG A 58 15.55 14.93 -3.80
CA ARG A 58 14.23 15.47 -4.10
C ARG A 58 14.25 16.13 -5.47
N PRO A 59 13.40 15.72 -6.42
CA PRO A 59 13.25 16.45 -7.67
C PRO A 59 12.74 17.86 -7.38
N ARG A 60 13.14 18.83 -8.21
CA ARG A 60 12.67 20.22 -8.10
C ARG A 60 11.14 20.33 -8.20
N ASN A 61 10.51 19.44 -8.98
CA ASN A 61 9.06 19.32 -9.09
C ASN A 61 8.60 17.86 -8.87
N PRO A 62 8.34 17.46 -7.61
CA PRO A 62 7.98 16.07 -7.29
C PRO A 62 6.62 15.65 -7.82
N VAL A 63 5.67 16.60 -7.94
CA VAL A 63 4.34 16.31 -8.47
C VAL A 63 4.41 16.04 -9.96
N GLU A 64 5.09 16.89 -10.72
CA GLU A 64 5.26 16.68 -12.17
C GLU A 64 6.02 15.40 -12.47
N TYR A 65 7.10 15.12 -11.73
CA TYR A 65 7.85 13.89 -11.89
C TYR A 65 6.97 12.64 -11.68
N LEU A 66 6.19 12.59 -10.60
CA LEU A 66 5.28 11.48 -10.35
C LEU A 66 4.16 11.40 -11.39
N ARG A 67 3.66 12.54 -11.90
CA ARG A 67 2.67 12.55 -12.98
C ARG A 67 3.21 11.90 -14.24
N ASN A 68 4.42 12.25 -14.66
CA ASN A 68 5.04 11.69 -15.85
C ASN A 68 5.22 10.17 -15.73
N ILE A 69 5.63 9.66 -14.57
CA ILE A 69 5.65 8.21 -14.33
C ILE A 69 4.26 7.60 -14.48
N LEU A 70 3.26 8.19 -13.81
CA LEU A 70 1.90 7.67 -13.84
C LEU A 70 1.31 7.71 -15.26
N THR A 71 1.67 8.69 -16.10
CA THR A 71 1.16 8.81 -17.47
C THR A 71 1.96 7.99 -18.47
N ASP A 72 3.28 8.20 -18.51
CA ASP A 72 4.14 7.77 -19.61
C ASP A 72 4.57 6.31 -19.42
N ASP A 73 4.89 5.94 -18.17
CA ASP A 73 5.37 4.58 -17.87
C ASP A 73 4.21 3.62 -17.54
N LEU A 74 3.19 4.11 -16.81
CA LEU A 74 2.12 3.27 -16.27
C LEU A 74 0.77 3.41 -16.99
N ALA A 75 0.60 4.40 -17.87
CA ALA A 75 -0.67 4.68 -18.57
C ALA A 75 -1.88 4.86 -17.63
N LEU A 76 -1.68 5.55 -16.51
CA LEU A 76 -2.65 5.85 -15.44
C LEU A 76 -3.01 7.33 -15.38
N LEU A 77 -3.41 7.91 -16.52
CA LEU A 77 -3.74 9.33 -16.67
C LEU A 77 -4.69 9.87 -15.58
N GLN A 78 -5.78 9.15 -15.30
CA GLN A 78 -6.76 9.57 -14.29
C GLN A 78 -6.15 9.67 -12.89
N LEU A 79 -5.19 8.79 -12.56
CA LEU A 79 -4.53 8.80 -11.25
C LEU A 79 -3.49 9.93 -11.17
N ALA A 80 -2.79 10.24 -12.26
CA ALA A 80 -1.86 11.37 -12.33
C ALA A 80 -2.55 12.71 -11.99
N PHE A 81 -3.76 12.90 -12.49
CA PHE A 81 -4.59 14.08 -12.17
C PHE A 81 -5.28 14.01 -10.82
N ALA A 82 -5.31 12.85 -10.17
CA ALA A 82 -5.87 12.70 -8.83
C ALA A 82 -4.91 13.15 -7.73
N ILE A 83 -3.63 13.44 -8.00
CA ILE A 83 -2.71 13.97 -6.97
C ILE A 83 -3.24 15.31 -6.46
N ASN A 84 -3.70 15.34 -5.20
CA ASN A 84 -4.32 16.49 -4.56
C ASN A 84 -3.29 17.33 -3.80
N ARG A 85 -2.45 16.67 -2.99
CA ARG A 85 -1.40 17.33 -2.20
C ARG A 85 -0.16 16.47 -2.09
N VAL A 86 0.98 17.13 -1.97
CA VAL A 86 2.26 16.51 -1.64
C VAL A 86 2.76 17.08 -0.31
N ARG A 87 3.20 16.21 0.60
CA ARG A 87 3.98 16.60 1.78
C ARG A 87 5.41 16.14 1.60
N VAL A 88 6.35 17.04 1.83
CA VAL A 88 7.78 16.78 1.69
C VAL A 88 8.40 16.70 3.08
N MET A 89 9.03 15.57 3.38
CA MET A 89 9.70 15.26 4.65
C MET A 89 11.18 14.95 4.40
N PRO A 90 12.05 14.94 5.44
CA PRO A 90 13.49 14.68 5.31
C PRO A 90 13.87 13.57 4.31
N ASN A 91 13.26 12.38 4.44
CA ASN A 91 13.63 11.19 3.67
C ASN A 91 12.47 10.63 2.82
N GLN A 92 11.34 11.33 2.75
CA GLN A 92 10.17 10.84 2.03
C GLN A 92 9.27 11.98 1.54
N MET A 93 8.51 11.70 0.50
CA MET A 93 7.44 12.54 -0.01
C MET A 93 6.14 11.74 -0.04
N ILE A 94 5.05 12.36 0.38
CA ILE A 94 3.76 11.70 0.52
C ILE A 94 2.76 12.39 -0.37
N PHE A 95 2.32 11.67 -1.40
CA PHE A 95 1.34 12.11 -2.38
C PHE A 95 -0.02 11.56 -1.98
N ASP A 96 -0.92 12.47 -1.62
CA ASP A 96 -2.28 12.14 -1.26
C ASP A 96 -3.17 12.33 -2.49
N MET A 97 -3.82 11.25 -2.88
CA MET A 97 -4.74 11.23 -4.01
C MET A 97 -6.11 11.76 -3.56
N SER A 98 -6.79 12.48 -4.44
CA SER A 98 -8.05 13.16 -4.20
C SER A 98 -9.08 12.24 -3.55
N SER A 99 -9.73 12.75 -2.50
CA SER A 99 -10.80 12.10 -1.74
C SER A 99 -12.15 12.12 -2.45
N SER A 100 -12.24 12.68 -3.66
CA SER A 100 -13.48 12.63 -4.46
C SER A 100 -13.79 11.22 -5.00
N MET A 101 -12.87 10.27 -4.83
CA MET A 101 -13.06 8.88 -5.23
C MET A 101 -13.88 8.14 -4.17
N SER A 102 -14.93 7.44 -4.58
CA SER A 102 -15.63 6.51 -3.68
C SER A 102 -14.68 5.41 -3.20
N THR A 103 -14.94 4.81 -2.04
CA THR A 103 -14.05 3.81 -1.48
C THR A 103 -13.80 2.61 -2.41
N HIS A 104 -14.84 2.19 -3.12
CA HIS A 104 -14.74 1.16 -4.16
C HIS A 104 -13.78 1.58 -5.28
N LEU A 105 -13.87 2.85 -5.72
CA LEU A 105 -13.00 3.39 -6.75
C LEU A 105 -11.54 3.50 -6.26
N VAL A 106 -11.32 3.84 -4.99
CA VAL A 106 -9.99 3.84 -4.36
C VAL A 106 -9.38 2.44 -4.39
N TYR A 107 -10.12 1.41 -3.96
CA TYR A 107 -9.62 0.02 -3.97
C TYR A 107 -9.33 -0.48 -5.39
N ARG A 108 -10.24 -0.21 -6.35
CA ARG A 108 -10.03 -0.56 -7.76
C ARG A 108 -8.79 0.12 -8.34
N THR A 109 -8.57 1.39 -7.99
CA THR A 109 -7.43 2.19 -8.46
C THR A 109 -6.13 1.68 -7.86
N TYR A 110 -6.14 1.36 -6.56
CA TYR A 110 -5.04 0.70 -5.87
C TYR A 110 -4.63 -0.61 -6.58
N CYS A 111 -5.60 -1.48 -6.87
CA CYS A 111 -5.33 -2.75 -7.56
C CYS A 111 -4.81 -2.56 -8.98
N LYS A 112 -5.39 -1.64 -9.75
CA LYS A 112 -4.92 -1.32 -11.11
C LYS A 112 -3.47 -0.81 -11.08
N LEU A 113 -3.16 0.09 -10.15
CA LEU A 113 -1.81 0.63 -9.98
C LEU A 113 -0.82 -0.48 -9.61
N PHE A 114 -1.17 -1.31 -8.62
CA PHE A 114 -0.30 -2.41 -8.18
C PHE A 114 0.02 -3.37 -9.32
N HIS A 115 -0.98 -3.75 -10.12
CA HIS A 115 -0.80 -4.60 -11.29
C HIS A 115 0.16 -3.97 -12.32
N LYS A 116 -0.05 -2.68 -12.65
CA LYS A 116 0.79 -1.96 -13.62
C LYS A 116 2.25 -1.87 -13.19
N ILE A 117 2.49 -1.65 -11.90
CA ILE A 117 3.85 -1.64 -11.36
C ILE A 117 4.48 -3.03 -11.38
N SER A 118 3.70 -4.06 -11.05
CA SER A 118 4.17 -5.44 -11.12
C SER A 118 4.56 -5.82 -12.55
N GLU A 119 3.74 -5.48 -13.54
CA GLU A 119 4.05 -5.66 -14.98
C GLU A 119 5.32 -4.90 -15.35
N PHE A 120 5.42 -3.61 -14.98
CA PHE A 120 6.57 -2.78 -15.28
C PHE A 120 7.88 -3.34 -14.70
N ARG A 121 7.84 -3.81 -13.44
CA ARG A 121 8.99 -4.45 -12.77
C ARG A 121 9.41 -5.76 -13.43
N ALA A 122 8.45 -6.55 -13.93
CA ALA A 122 8.74 -7.82 -14.59
C ALA A 122 9.48 -7.67 -15.93
N LEU A 123 9.43 -6.48 -16.56
CA LEU A 123 10.09 -6.21 -17.85
C LEU A 123 11.60 -5.96 -17.72
N GLY A 124 12.18 -5.98 -16.51
CA GLY A 124 13.63 -5.94 -16.32
C GLY A 124 14.30 -4.61 -16.69
N TYR A 125 13.54 -3.51 -16.70
CA TYR A 125 14.10 -2.17 -16.87
C TYR A 125 15.16 -1.91 -15.77
N ASN A 126 16.32 -1.39 -16.18
CA ASN A 126 17.43 -1.03 -15.28
C ASN A 126 16.88 -0.17 -14.13
N ASP A 127 16.89 -0.75 -12.94
CA ASP A 127 16.16 -0.33 -11.75
C ASP A 127 16.38 1.17 -11.40
N PRO A 128 15.34 1.86 -10.88
CA PRO A 128 14.98 1.64 -9.50
C PRO A 128 13.47 1.40 -9.37
N ALA A 129 13.07 0.30 -8.73
CA ALA A 129 11.72 0.05 -8.29
C ALA A 129 11.19 1.37 -7.78
N LEU A 130 10.23 1.97 -8.53
CA LEU A 130 9.78 3.32 -8.26
C LEU A 130 9.71 3.45 -6.74
N PRO A 131 10.57 4.27 -6.10
CA PRO A 131 10.97 4.03 -4.71
C PRO A 131 9.88 4.54 -3.80
N TYR A 132 8.72 3.95 -3.96
CA TYR A 132 7.50 4.30 -3.33
C TYR A 132 6.76 3.08 -2.85
N GLU A 133 5.99 3.33 -1.82
CA GLU A 133 5.03 2.41 -1.26
C GLU A 133 3.63 2.92 -1.56
N ILE A 134 2.73 2.00 -1.89
CA ILE A 134 1.31 2.31 -2.05
C ILE A 134 0.61 1.92 -0.76
N ARG A 135 -0.03 2.89 -0.11
CA ARG A 135 -0.80 2.65 1.12
C ARG A 135 -2.29 2.91 0.90
N LYS A 136 -3.12 2.00 1.39
CA LYS A 136 -4.52 2.30 1.71
C LYS A 136 -4.56 2.82 3.15
N THR A 137 -5.32 3.88 3.39
CA THR A 137 -5.56 4.38 4.77
C THR A 137 -7.04 4.60 4.98
N ASP A 138 -7.51 4.42 6.19
CA ASP A 138 -8.91 4.53 6.62
C ASP A 138 -9.34 5.92 7.08
N LEU A 139 -8.42 6.84 7.42
CA LEU A 139 -8.56 8.32 7.45
C LEU A 139 -7.38 9.01 8.17
N SER A 140 -6.76 8.35 9.16
CA SER A 140 -5.78 8.94 10.09
C SER A 140 -4.37 8.96 9.52
N PHE A 141 -4.15 9.86 8.56
CA PHE A 141 -2.80 10.19 8.10
C PHE A 141 -2.39 11.63 8.50
N TYR A 142 -3.24 12.32 9.24
CA TYR A 142 -3.02 13.72 9.66
C TYR A 142 -2.84 13.87 11.17
N ASP A 143 -2.89 12.76 11.91
CA ASP A 143 -2.63 12.72 13.34
C ASP A 143 -1.14 12.51 13.62
#